data_AF-A0A0L8FUH5-F1
#
_entry.id   AF-A0A0L8FUH5-F1
#
_cell.length_a   1.000
_cell.length_b   1.000
_cell.length_c   1.000
_cell.angle_alpha   90.00
_cell.angle_beta   90.00
_cell.angle_gamma   90.00
#
_symmetry.space_group_name_H-M   'P 1'
#
loop_
_entity.id
_entity.type
_entity.pdbx_description
1 polymer ?
#
loop_
_entity_poly.entity_id
_entity_poly.type
_entity_poly.pdbx_seq_one_letter_code
_entity_poly.pdbx_strand_id
1 'polypeptide(L)'
;PDLLARVYKSHLAELMRDIKYRHIFGVPVAHVHIIEFQKRSLPHCHMLVVLRNEDKLRNSDDIDKIVSSEIPDANDDPVLHDLVRKCMMRN
;
A
#
# COMPACT_ATOMS: atom_id res chain seq x y z
N PRO A 1 -12.49 18.96 10.86
CA PRO A 1 -11.47 18.18 10.12
C PRO A 1 -11.87 18.01 8.65
N ASP A 2 -10.95 18.28 7.72
CA ASP A 2 -11.13 18.10 6.27
C ASP A 2 -11.57 16.65 5.94
N LEU A 3 -12.50 16.50 4.99
CA LEU A 3 -13.03 15.20 4.54
C LEU A 3 -11.89 14.30 4.06
N LEU A 4 -10.93 14.86 3.32
CA LEU A 4 -9.78 14.12 2.80
C LEU A 4 -8.91 13.56 3.93
N ALA A 5 -8.65 14.35 4.97
CA ALA A 5 -7.89 13.90 6.13
C ALA A 5 -8.62 12.79 6.91
N ARG A 6 -9.96 12.84 6.97
CA ARG A 6 -10.77 11.78 7.60
C ARG A 6 -10.72 10.49 6.81
N VAL A 7 -10.92 10.57 5.49
CA VAL A 7 -10.87 9.42 4.58
C VAL A 7 -9.48 8.78 4.63
N TYR A 8 -8.43 9.58 4.50
CA TYR A 8 -7.04 9.11 4.64
C TYR A 8 -6.79 8.36 5.95
N LYS A 9 -7.22 8.93 7.08
CA LYS A 9 -7.09 8.28 8.40
C LYS A 9 -7.84 6.95 8.45
N SER A 10 -9.03 6.87 7.87
CA SER A 10 -9.80 5.62 7.80
C SER A 10 -9.10 4.56 6.95
N HIS A 11 -8.55 4.92 5.79
CA HIS A 11 -7.78 3.99 4.95
C HIS A 11 -6.52 3.51 5.67
N LEU A 12 -5.77 4.41 6.31
CA LEU A 12 -4.59 4.03 7.09
C LEU A 12 -4.97 3.07 8.23
N ALA A 13 -6.09 3.31 8.93
CA ALA A 13 -6.54 2.42 10.00
C ALA A 13 -6.93 1.03 9.48
N GLU A 14 -7.55 0.92 8.30
CA GLU A 14 -7.85 -0.38 7.69
C GLU A 14 -6.58 -1.10 7.25
N LEU A 15 -5.65 -0.41 6.58
CA LEU A 15 -4.36 -0.95 6.21
C LEU A 15 -3.60 -1.49 7.43
N MET A 16 -3.61 -0.75 8.54
CA MET A 16 -3.01 -1.22 9.79
C MET A 16 -3.69 -2.46 10.35
N ARG A 17 -5.02 -2.62 10.17
CA ARG A 17 -5.73 -3.85 10.58
C ARG A 17 -5.34 -5.03 9.71
N ASP A 18 -5.22 -4.81 8.40
CA ASP A 18 -4.78 -5.84 7.45
C ASP A 18 -3.39 -6.36 7.80
N ILE A 19 -2.46 -5.45 8.07
CA ILE A 19 -1.08 -5.81 8.43
C ILE A 19 -1.03 -6.51 9.79
N LYS A 20 -1.69 -5.95 10.82
CA LYS A 20 -1.54 -6.41 12.21
C LYS A 20 -2.33 -7.65 12.57
N TYR A 21 -3.53 -7.80 12.02
CA TYR A 21 -4.49 -8.80 12.49
C TYR A 21 -4.88 -9.78 11.40
N ARG A 22 -4.90 -9.34 10.14
CA ARG A 22 -5.13 -10.24 8.99
C ARG A 22 -3.83 -10.84 8.43
N HIS A 23 -2.69 -10.31 8.87
CA HIS A 23 -1.35 -10.79 8.52
C HIS A 23 -1.12 -10.89 7.00
N ILE A 24 -1.58 -9.89 6.24
CA ILE A 24 -1.49 -9.91 4.76
C ILE A 24 -0.05 -10.02 4.23
N PHE A 25 0.95 -9.65 5.04
CA PHE A 25 2.38 -9.77 4.73
C PHE A 25 3.10 -10.79 5.62
N GLY A 26 2.38 -11.57 6.44
CA GLY A 26 2.94 -12.38 7.52
C GLY A 26 2.77 -11.75 8.92
N VAL A 27 3.27 -12.43 9.96
CA VAL A 27 3.08 -12.00 11.36
C VAL A 27 4.04 -10.85 11.71
N PRO A 28 3.55 -9.63 12.02
CA PRO A 28 4.41 -8.54 12.43
C PRO A 28 4.84 -8.67 13.89
N VAL A 29 6.13 -8.50 14.16
CA VAL A 29 6.70 -8.44 15.53
C VAL A 29 6.94 -7.01 15.99
N ALA A 30 7.12 -6.07 15.07
CA ALA A 30 7.19 -4.65 15.35
C ALA A 30 6.74 -3.84 14.13
N HIS A 31 6.32 -2.60 14.35
CA HIS A 31 6.08 -1.64 13.27
C HIS A 31 6.30 -0.21 13.79
N VAL A 32 6.73 0.67 12.90
CA VAL A 32 6.80 2.11 13.13
C VAL A 32 6.27 2.82 11.90
N HIS A 33 5.52 3.90 12.09
CA HIS A 33 5.10 4.74 10.97
C HIS A 33 5.11 6.22 11.36
N ILE A 34 5.34 7.06 10.36
CA ILE A 34 5.33 8.52 10.48
C ILE A 34 4.44 9.06 9.37
N ILE A 35 3.57 10.01 9.74
CA ILE A 35 2.72 10.72 8.79
C ILE A 35 3.37 12.08 8.49
N GLU A 36 3.77 12.27 7.25
CA GLU A 36 4.34 13.51 6.72
C GLU A 36 3.24 14.34 6.04
N PHE A 37 2.98 15.53 6.57
CA PHE A 37 2.02 16.47 5.99
C PHE A 37 2.74 17.43 5.04
N GLN A 38 2.58 17.19 3.74
CA GLN A 38 3.13 18.06 2.70
C GLN A 38 2.18 19.23 2.40
N LYS A 39 2.74 20.38 2.00
CA LYS A 39 2.00 21.65 1.86
C LYS A 39 0.84 21.63 0.86
N ARG A 40 0.83 20.72 -0.13
CA ARG A 40 -0.18 20.64 -1.21
C ARG A 40 -0.51 19.21 -1.67
N SER A 41 -0.13 18.19 -0.91
CA SER A 41 -0.47 16.81 -1.23
C SER A 41 -1.20 16.17 -0.07
N LEU A 42 -1.73 14.96 -0.31
CA LEU A 42 -2.27 14.14 0.75
C LEU A 42 -1.17 13.77 1.74
N PRO A 43 -1.50 13.46 3.01
CA PRO A 43 -0.48 13.02 3.95
C PRO A 43 0.23 11.76 3.43
N HIS A 44 1.54 11.73 3.53
CA HIS A 44 2.34 10.56 3.16
C HIS A 44 2.62 9.73 4.42
N CYS A 45 2.40 8.42 4.37
CA CYS A 45 2.74 7.52 5.47
C CYS A 45 4.02 6.76 5.11
N HIS A 46 5.10 7.01 5.84
CA HIS A 46 6.28 6.15 5.82
C HIS A 46 6.10 5.09 6.89
N MET A 47 6.17 3.81 6.52
CA MET A 47 5.94 2.69 7.44
C MET A 47 7.02 1.63 7.29
N LEU A 48 7.54 1.17 8.42
CA LEU A 48 8.41 0.01 8.51
C LEU A 48 7.69 -1.07 9.32
N VAL A 49 7.59 -2.27 8.75
CA VAL A 49 7.00 -3.45 9.40
C VAL A 49 8.10 -4.50 9.53
N VAL A 50 8.34 -4.96 10.75
CA VAL A 50 9.29 -6.03 11.04
C VAL A 50 8.48 -7.32 11.20
N LEU A 51 8.73 -8.28 10.32
CA LEU A 51 8.08 -9.58 10.33
C LEU A 51 8.83 -10.58 11.20
N ARG A 52 8.08 -11.54 11.73
CA ARG A 52 8.63 -12.73 12.40
C ARG A 52 9.56 -13.48 11.42
N ASN A 53 10.58 -14.15 11.94
CA ASN A 53 11.65 -14.70 11.11
C ASN A 53 11.16 -15.73 10.07
N GLU A 54 10.13 -16.50 10.38
CA GLU A 54 9.56 -17.50 9.45
C GLU A 54 8.81 -16.84 8.28
N ASP A 55 8.31 -15.62 8.47
CA ASP A 55 7.50 -14.89 7.50
C ASP A 55 8.32 -13.85 6.72
N LYS A 56 9.65 -13.80 6.91
CA LYS A 56 10.52 -12.86 6.19
C LYS A 56 10.58 -13.21 4.71
N LEU A 57 10.37 -12.20 3.88
CA LEU A 57 10.65 -12.22 2.44
C LEU A 57 12.16 -12.23 2.25
N ARG A 58 12.70 -13.30 1.65
CA ARG A 58 14.18 -13.50 1.57
C ARG A 58 14.74 -13.43 0.16
N ASN A 59 13.88 -13.54 -0.85
CA ASN A 59 14.27 -13.54 -2.25
C ASN A 59 13.38 -12.57 -3.06
N SER A 60 13.76 -12.32 -4.31
CA SER A 60 13.01 -11.46 -5.24
C SER A 60 11.57 -11.96 -5.44
N ASP A 61 11.39 -13.26 -5.61
CA ASP A 61 10.09 -13.84 -5.93
C ASP A 61 9.07 -13.66 -4.80
N ASP A 62 9.53 -13.67 -3.54
CA ASP A 62 8.70 -13.35 -2.37
C ASP A 62 8.25 -11.89 -2.39
N ILE A 63 9.13 -10.98 -2.82
CA ILE A 63 8.86 -9.55 -2.91
C ILE A 63 7.90 -9.27 -4.07
N ASP A 64 8.14 -9.84 -5.25
CA ASP A 64 7.34 -9.61 -6.46
C ASP A 64 5.89 -10.09 -6.30
N LYS A 65 5.66 -11.13 -5.49
CA LYS A 65 4.29 -11.59 -5.14
C LYS A 65 3.50 -10.60 -4.30
N ILE A 66 4.18 -9.69 -3.61
CA ILE A 66 3.57 -8.78 -2.62
C ILE A 66 3.57 -7.35 -3.14
N VAL A 67 4.63 -6.96 -3.83
CA VAL A 67 4.83 -5.63 -4.40
C VAL A 67 4.76 -5.78 -5.91
N SER A 68 3.63 -5.37 -6.48
CA SER A 68 3.46 -5.27 -7.93
C SER A 68 3.02 -3.86 -8.29
N SER A 69 3.53 -3.38 -9.42
CA SER A 69 3.07 -2.17 -10.09
C SER A 69 2.70 -2.53 -11.53
N GLU A 70 1.73 -3.41 -11.68
CA GLU A 70 1.24 -3.83 -12.98
C GLU A 70 0.26 -2.83 -13.57
N ILE A 71 0.41 -2.58 -14.87
CA ILE A 71 -0.65 -1.99 -15.68
C ILE A 71 -1.55 -3.17 -16.07
N PRO A 72 -2.84 -3.17 -15.69
CA PRO A 72 -3.76 -4.27 -16.02
C PRO A 72 -3.80 -4.51 -17.53
N ASP A 73 -3.98 -5.75 -18.00
CA ASP A 73 -4.07 -5.99 -19.44
C ASP A 73 -5.34 -5.35 -20.04
N ALA A 74 -5.20 -4.67 -21.19
CA ALA A 74 -6.31 -3.96 -21.82
C ALA A 74 -7.40 -4.89 -22.40
N ASN A 75 -7.08 -6.17 -22.63
CA ASN A 75 -8.04 -7.17 -23.10
C ASN A 75 -8.72 -7.88 -21.92
N ASP A 76 -8.02 -8.09 -20.80
CA ASP A 76 -8.57 -8.76 -19.61
C ASP A 76 -9.42 -7.82 -18.75
N ASP A 77 -8.95 -6.59 -18.50
CA ASP A 77 -9.70 -5.55 -17.80
C ASP A 77 -9.49 -4.17 -18.43
N PRO A 78 -10.21 -3.86 -19.54
CA PRO A 78 -10.07 -2.60 -20.26
C PRO A 78 -10.39 -1.37 -19.41
N VAL A 79 -11.30 -1.50 -18.44
CA VAL A 79 -11.74 -0.38 -17.59
C VAL A 79 -10.66 -0.03 -16.58
N LEU A 80 -10.13 -1.03 -15.88
CA LEU A 80 -9.04 -0.82 -14.93
C LEU A 80 -7.78 -0.36 -15.65
N HIS A 81 -7.46 -0.94 -16.81
CA HIS A 81 -6.34 -0.51 -17.64
C HIS A 81 -6.44 0.98 -18.02
N ASP A 82 -7.58 1.45 -18.54
CA ASP A 82 -7.71 2.86 -18.94
C ASP A 82 -7.66 3.82 -17.72
N LEU A 83 -8.24 3.42 -16.58
CA LEU A 83 -8.18 4.20 -15.35
C LEU A 83 -6.73 4.32 -14.83
N VAL A 84 -6.01 3.20 -14.72
CA VAL A 84 -4.61 3.17 -14.29
C VAL A 84 -3.75 3.97 -15.26
N ARG A 85 -3.94 3.80 -16.58
CA ARG A 85 -3.23 4.57 -17.60
C ARG A 85 -3.47 6.07 -17.42
N LYS A 86 -4.72 6.51 -17.26
CA LYS A 86 -5.07 7.93 -17.15
C LYS A 86 -4.58 8.58 -15.84
N CYS A 87 -4.58 7.83 -14.75
CA CYS A 87 -4.29 8.38 -13.42
C CYS A 87 -2.82 8.21 -12.99
N MET A 88 -2.15 7.15 -13.44
CA MET A 88 -0.78 6.81 -13.01
C MET A 88 0.28 7.10 -14.09
N MET A 89 -0.08 7.05 -15.38
CA MET A 89 0.85 7.42 -16.46
C MET A 89 0.64 8.89 -16.87
N ARG A 90 1.74 9.62 -17.01
CA ARG A 90 1.75 11.03 -17.39
C ARG A 90 2.29 11.13 -18.81
N ASN A 91 1.43 11.49 -19.77
CA ASN A 91 1.83 11.84 -21.14
C ASN A 91 2.37 13.28 -21.18
#